data_AF-A0A2P4S4H2-F1
#
_entry.id   AF-A0A2P4S4H2-F1
#
_cell.length_a   1.000
_cell.length_b   1.000
_cell.length_c   1.000
_cell.angle_alpha   90.00
_cell.angle_beta   90.00
_cell.angle_gamma   90.00
#
_symmetry.space_group_name_H-M   'P 1'
#
loop_
_entity.id
_entity.type
_entity.pdbx_description
1 polymer ?
#
loop_
_entity_poly.entity_id
_entity_poly.type
_entity_poly.pdbx_seq_one_letter_code
_entity_poly.pdbx_strand_id
1 'polypeptide(L)'
;PCKALGCRPRERCKLEDGQARCVPSLVASCWAWGDPHYRTFDKRDFDFEGTCTYTMAQFCGNDPTLAPFKVEGKNQIRNGVKSISYISLANIEVYGHRVSIHWREVGKVRVSWAEFGSKAAKIWAKMGRVWV
;
A
#
# COMPACT_ATOMS: atom_id res chain seq x y z
N PRO A 1 -32.11 10.66 3.45
CA PRO A 1 -30.78 10.15 3.89
C PRO A 1 -29.60 10.83 3.18
N CYS A 2 -29.37 10.60 1.88
CA CYS A 2 -28.22 11.20 1.17
C CYS A 2 -28.30 12.72 0.93
N LYS A 3 -29.52 13.30 0.91
CA LYS A 3 -29.68 14.76 0.81
C LYS A 3 -29.10 15.51 2.02
N ALA A 4 -28.98 14.85 3.17
CA ALA A 4 -28.48 15.46 4.41
C ALA A 4 -27.01 15.08 4.71
N LEU A 5 -26.45 14.07 4.05
CA LEU A 5 -25.08 13.60 4.29
C LEU A 5 -24.12 14.28 3.31
N GLY A 6 -23.25 15.16 3.84
CA GLY A 6 -22.14 15.72 3.09
C GLY A 6 -20.97 14.73 3.03
N CYS A 7 -20.64 14.22 1.85
CA CYS A 7 -19.48 13.36 1.65
C CYS A 7 -18.23 14.17 1.30
N ARG A 8 -17.04 13.59 1.50
CA ARG A 8 -15.77 14.25 1.16
C ARG A 8 -15.63 14.41 -0.36
N PRO A 9 -14.73 15.30 -0.83
CA PRO A 9 -14.36 15.33 -2.23
C PRO A 9 -13.94 13.92 -2.70
N ARG A 10 -14.37 13.53 -3.91
CA ARG A 10 -14.15 12.18 -4.47
C ARG A 10 -14.84 11.04 -3.72
N GLU A 11 -15.88 11.36 -2.94
CA GLU A 11 -16.86 10.40 -2.45
C GLU A 11 -18.24 10.71 -3.01
N ARG A 12 -19.12 9.73 -2.97
CA ARG A 12 -20.54 9.89 -3.27
C ARG A 12 -21.37 9.20 -2.19
N CYS A 13 -22.56 9.73 -1.92
CA CYS A 13 -23.48 9.06 -1.02
C CYS A 13 -24.18 7.90 -1.74
N LYS A 14 -24.19 6.74 -1.10
CA LYS A 14 -25.00 5.58 -1.47
C LYS A 14 -25.88 5.15 -0.30
N LEU A 15 -27.03 4.58 -0.63
CA LEU A 15 -27.87 3.86 0.33
C LEU A 15 -27.42 2.40 0.35
N GLU A 16 -26.88 1.95 1.48
CA GLU A 16 -26.56 0.55 1.76
C GLU A 16 -27.34 0.15 3.02
N ASP A 17 -28.13 -0.92 2.94
CA ASP A 17 -28.98 -1.41 4.04
C ASP A 17 -29.90 -0.35 4.67
N GLY A 18 -30.46 0.53 3.83
CA GLY A 18 -31.33 1.63 4.27
C GLY A 18 -30.58 2.81 4.91
N GLN A 19 -29.26 2.73 5.09
CA GLN A 19 -28.43 3.78 5.67
C GLN A 19 -27.64 4.54 4.60
N ALA A 20 -27.54 5.85 4.74
CA ALA A 20 -26.69 6.67 3.88
C ALA A 20 -25.22 6.51 4.28
N ARG A 21 -24.37 6.12 3.33
CA ARG A 21 -22.92 5.95 3.51
C ARG A 21 -22.17 6.68 2.41
N CYS A 22 -21.08 7.34 2.78
CA CYS A 22 -20.13 7.89 1.82
C CYS A 22 -19.21 6.77 1.32
N VAL A 23 -19.17 6.58 0.01
CA VAL A 23 -18.30 5.60 -0.64
C VAL A 23 -17.38 6.30 -1.64
N PRO A 24 -16.16 5.78 -1.89
CA PRO A 24 -15.27 6.33 -2.90
C PRO A 24 -15.96 6.44 -4.27
N SER A 25 -15.81 7.59 -4.93
CA SER A 25 -16.31 7.77 -6.30
C SER A 25 -15.40 7.11 -7.33
N LEU A 26 -14.13 6.91 -6.99
CA LEU A 26 -13.09 6.32 -7.82
C LEU A 26 -12.28 5.33 -6.99
N VAL A 27 -12.03 4.15 -7.56
CA VAL A 27 -11.08 3.17 -7.04
C VAL A 27 -10.04 2.98 -8.14
N ALA A 28 -8.76 3.06 -7.78
CA ALA A 28 -7.64 2.88 -8.68
C ALA A 28 -6.59 1.99 -8.02
N SER A 29 -5.80 1.29 -8.84
CA SER A 29 -4.74 0.39 -8.38
C SER A 29 -3.43 0.78 -9.03
N CYS A 30 -2.35 0.82 -8.24
CA CYS A 30 -0.99 0.80 -8.75
C CYS A 30 -0.40 -0.60 -8.59
N TRP A 31 0.55 -0.95 -9.45
CA TRP A 31 1.15 -2.28 -9.49
C TRP A 31 2.67 -2.15 -9.57
N ALA A 32 3.36 -3.11 -8.98
CA ALA A 32 4.77 -3.37 -9.25
C ALA A 32 4.98 -4.87 -9.38
N TRP A 33 5.67 -5.31 -10.43
CA TRP A 33 5.91 -6.73 -10.69
C TRP A 33 7.21 -6.94 -11.47
N GLY A 34 7.77 -8.14 -11.37
CA GLY A 34 8.89 -8.57 -12.23
C GLY A 34 10.16 -7.72 -12.08
N ASP A 35 10.72 -7.35 -13.24
CA ASP A 35 11.99 -6.64 -13.47
C ASP A 35 11.73 -5.17 -13.82
N PRO A 36 11.94 -4.29 -12.84
CA PRO A 36 10.83 -3.78 -12.07
C PRO A 36 9.88 -2.97 -12.97
N HIS A 37 8.78 -3.61 -13.34
CA HIS A 37 7.70 -2.97 -14.08
C HIS A 37 6.72 -2.34 -13.10
N TYR A 38 6.30 -1.12 -13.40
CA TYR A 38 5.34 -0.38 -12.61
C TYR A 38 4.16 0.05 -13.45
N ARG A 39 2.98 0.06 -12.82
CA ARG A 39 1.77 0.67 -13.37
C ARG A 39 1.23 1.67 -12.37
N THR A 40 1.11 2.92 -12.79
CA THR A 40 0.55 4.00 -11.97
C THR A 40 -0.97 3.88 -11.83
N PHE A 41 -1.56 4.66 -10.91
CA PHE A 41 -3.01 4.70 -10.69
C PHE A 41 -3.81 5.16 -11.93
N ASP A 42 -3.21 6.01 -12.77
CA ASP A 42 -3.74 6.46 -14.06
C ASP A 42 -3.40 5.51 -15.22
N LYS A 43 -2.95 4.28 -14.91
CA LYS A 43 -2.71 3.17 -15.84
C LYS A 43 -1.52 3.37 -16.79
N ARG A 44 -0.54 4.18 -16.40
CA ARG A 44 0.69 4.34 -17.18
C ARG A 44 1.71 3.28 -16.77
N ASP A 45 2.23 2.58 -17.78
CA ASP A 45 3.32 1.61 -17.61
C ASP A 45 4.68 2.30 -17.74
N PHE A 46 5.62 1.90 -16.89
CA PHE A 46 7.01 2.30 -16.98
C PHE A 46 7.93 1.29 -16.27
N ASP A 47 9.18 1.26 -16.72
CA ASP A 47 10.24 0.45 -16.13
C ASP A 47 11.16 1.37 -15.33
N PHE A 48 11.59 0.92 -14.15
CA PHE A 48 12.41 1.76 -13.27
C PHE A 48 13.53 0.98 -12.57
N GLU A 49 14.66 0.91 -13.25
CA GLU A 49 15.85 0.25 -12.73
C GLU A 49 16.48 1.02 -11.58
N GLY A 50 16.53 0.39 -10.40
CA GLY A 50 17.01 1.01 -9.17
C GLY A 50 17.43 -0.03 -8.13
N THR A 51 18.18 0.39 -7.11
CA THR A 51 18.64 -0.52 -6.04
C THR A 51 18.23 -0.11 -4.64
N CYS A 52 17.52 1.01 -4.54
CA CYS A 52 17.09 1.58 -3.29
C CYS A 52 15.66 1.14 -2.93
N THR A 53 15.22 1.61 -1.77
CA THR A 53 13.81 1.64 -1.40
C THR A 53 13.19 2.92 -1.95
N TYR A 54 12.05 2.80 -2.62
CA TYR A 54 11.34 3.91 -3.25
C TYR A 54 9.90 3.97 -2.74
N THR A 55 9.40 5.18 -2.50
CA THR A 55 7.99 5.40 -2.17
C THR A 55 7.13 5.18 -3.41
N MET A 56 6.25 4.19 -3.35
CA MET A 56 5.31 3.88 -4.44
C MET A 56 4.00 4.68 -4.30
N ALA A 57 3.52 4.81 -3.07
CA ALA A 57 2.32 5.58 -2.75
C ALA A 57 2.41 6.05 -1.30
N GLN A 58 1.95 7.26 -1.02
CA GLN A 58 1.82 7.76 0.35
C GLN A 58 0.64 8.72 0.46
N PHE A 59 0.10 8.84 1.66
CA PHE A 59 -0.88 9.88 1.96
C PHE A 59 -0.21 11.26 1.91
N CYS A 60 -0.71 12.15 1.05
CA CYS A 60 -0.25 13.53 0.92
C CYS A 60 -1.31 14.56 1.36
N GLY A 61 -2.40 14.10 2.00
CA GLY A 61 -3.50 14.97 2.42
C GLY A 61 -3.31 15.53 3.84
N ASN A 62 -4.21 16.43 4.23
CA ASN A 62 -4.24 17.02 5.57
C ASN A 62 -5.56 16.71 6.32
N ASP A 63 -6.37 15.78 5.81
CA ASP A 63 -7.63 15.40 6.42
C ASP A 63 -7.37 14.46 7.62
N PRO A 64 -7.62 14.91 8.86
CA PRO A 64 -7.35 14.10 10.06
C PRO A 64 -8.31 12.90 10.20
N THR A 65 -9.39 12.85 9.41
CA THR A 65 -10.33 11.71 9.37
C THR A 65 -9.84 10.56 8.49
N LEU A 66 -8.75 10.76 7.74
CA LEU A 66 -8.11 9.73 6.93
C LEU A 66 -6.87 9.19 7.63
N ALA A 67 -6.72 7.87 7.62
CA ALA A 67 -5.53 7.23 8.15
C ALA A 67 -4.33 7.52 7.22
N PRO A 68 -3.23 8.09 7.74
CA PRO A 68 -2.02 8.22 6.95
C PRO A 68 -1.46 6.84 6.63
N PHE A 69 -0.89 6.71 5.44
CA PHE A 69 -0.24 5.48 5.00
C PHE A 69 0.98 5.78 4.14
N LYS A 70 1.90 4.81 4.09
CA LYS A 70 3.06 4.81 3.19
C LYS A 70 3.28 3.41 2.63
N VAL A 71 3.52 3.32 1.34
CA VAL A 71 3.86 2.08 0.63
C VAL A 71 5.21 2.28 -0.04
N GLU A 72 6.16 1.41 0.28
CA GLU A 72 7.50 1.41 -0.28
C GLU A 72 7.83 0.08 -0.95
N GLY A 73 8.54 0.15 -2.08
CA GLY A 73 9.11 -0.99 -2.77
C GLY A 73 10.63 -0.92 -2.75
N LYS A 74 11.31 -2.02 -2.39
CA LYS A 74 12.77 -2.12 -2.51
C LYS A 74 13.16 -2.92 -3.75
N ASN A 75 13.85 -2.26 -4.67
CA ASN A 75 14.41 -2.92 -5.82
C ASN A 75 15.80 -3.47 -5.47
N GLN A 76 16.11 -4.67 -5.94
CA GLN A 76 17.41 -5.30 -5.71
C GLN A 76 17.95 -5.89 -7.00
N ILE A 77 19.27 -5.75 -7.21
CA ILE A 77 19.96 -6.39 -8.34
C ILE A 77 19.93 -7.91 -8.16
N ARG A 78 19.67 -8.61 -9.26
CA ARG A 78 19.79 -10.06 -9.35
C ARG A 78 21.27 -10.45 -9.48
N ASN A 79 21.84 -11.05 -8.43
CA ASN A 79 23.16 -11.72 -8.37
C ASN A 79 24.15 -11.34 -9.50
N GLY A 80 24.90 -10.25 -9.34
CA GLY A 80 26.07 -9.93 -10.18
C GLY A 80 25.77 -9.41 -11.60
N VAL A 81 24.53 -9.48 -12.09
CA VAL A 81 24.12 -8.90 -13.38
C VAL A 81 23.64 -7.47 -13.14
N LYS A 82 24.51 -6.49 -13.37
CA LYS A 82 24.34 -5.07 -13.00
C LYS A 82 23.14 -4.33 -13.64
N SER A 83 22.39 -4.95 -14.55
CA SER A 83 21.45 -4.27 -15.45
C SER A 83 19.98 -4.61 -15.26
N ILE A 84 19.61 -5.43 -14.26
CA ILE A 84 18.25 -5.96 -14.05
C ILE A 84 17.96 -5.95 -12.55
N SER A 85 16.95 -5.19 -12.11
CA SER A 85 16.53 -5.08 -10.72
C SER A 85 15.09 -5.56 -10.54
N TYR A 86 14.77 -6.22 -9.44
CA TYR A 86 13.41 -6.70 -9.21
C TYR A 86 12.91 -6.24 -7.85
N ILE A 87 11.58 -6.11 -7.71
CA ILE A 87 10.98 -5.75 -6.43
C ILE A 87 11.14 -6.90 -5.42
N SER A 88 11.99 -6.68 -4.43
CA SER A 88 12.42 -7.69 -3.47
C SER A 88 11.62 -7.64 -2.15
N LEU A 89 11.06 -6.49 -1.84
CA LEU A 89 10.33 -6.22 -0.60
C LEU A 89 9.30 -5.13 -0.84
N ALA A 90 8.09 -5.32 -0.34
CA ALA A 90 7.09 -4.28 -0.17
C ALA A 90 6.87 -4.01 1.31
N ASN A 91 6.95 -2.74 1.73
CA ASN A 91 6.59 -2.29 3.07
C ASN A 91 5.31 -1.45 2.99
N ILE A 92 4.34 -1.74 3.83
CA ILE A 92 3.12 -0.97 4.01
C ILE A 92 3.08 -0.48 5.45
N GLU A 93 3.08 0.83 5.63
CA GLU A 93 2.89 1.49 6.92
C GLU A 93 1.50 2.09 6.96
N VAL A 94 0.67 1.64 7.91
CA VAL A 94 -0.69 2.15 8.10
C VAL A 94 -1.16 1.81 9.51
N TYR A 95 -1.93 2.68 10.14
CA TYR A 95 -2.45 2.50 11.52
C TYR A 95 -1.36 2.19 12.57
N GLY A 96 -0.15 2.74 12.41
CA GLY A 96 0.97 2.46 13.32
C GLY A 96 1.59 1.06 13.18
N HIS A 97 1.19 0.31 12.15
CA HIS A 97 1.78 -0.98 11.81
C HIS A 97 2.65 -0.86 10.58
N ARG A 98 3.70 -1.68 10.53
CA ARG A 98 4.48 -1.96 9.33
C ARG A 98 4.28 -3.41 8.91
N VAL A 99 3.73 -3.59 7.73
CA VAL A 99 3.55 -4.87 7.07
C VAL A 99 4.64 -5.01 6.01
N SER A 100 5.43 -6.07 6.10
CA SER A 100 6.54 -6.34 5.16
C SER A 100 6.30 -7.66 4.43
N ILE A 101 6.35 -7.60 3.10
CA ILE A 101 6.15 -8.74 2.19
C ILE A 101 7.46 -8.95 1.44
N HIS A 102 8.10 -10.09 1.67
CA HIS A 102 9.36 -10.44 1.03
C HIS A 102 9.13 -11.42 -0.12
N TRP A 103 9.73 -11.16 -1.28
CA TRP A 103 9.50 -11.95 -2.49
C TRP A 103 9.84 -13.45 -2.32
N ARG A 104 10.84 -13.81 -1.50
CA ARG A 104 11.24 -15.21 -1.23
C ARG A 104 10.42 -15.90 -0.15
N GLU A 105 9.53 -15.18 0.52
CA GLU A 105 8.77 -15.69 1.66
C GLU A 105 7.31 -15.89 1.27
N VAL A 106 7.08 -16.74 0.27
CA VAL A 106 5.74 -17.00 -0.28
C VAL A 106 4.76 -17.39 0.82
N GLY A 107 3.61 -16.73 0.85
CA GLY A 107 2.56 -16.96 1.84
C GLY A 107 2.88 -16.47 3.25
N LYS A 108 4.01 -15.77 3.45
CA LYS A 108 4.39 -15.17 4.73
C LYS A 108 4.34 -13.65 4.65
N VAL A 109 3.80 -13.06 5.70
CA VAL A 109 3.75 -11.62 5.89
C VAL A 109 4.31 -11.33 7.27
N ARG A 110 5.20 -10.33 7.35
CA ARG A 110 5.76 -9.88 8.63
C ARG A 110 4.99 -8.64 9.06
N VAL A 111 4.50 -8.64 10.29
CA VAL A 111 3.81 -7.48 10.87
C VAL A 111 4.61 -7.03 12.09
N SER A 112 5.01 -5.78 12.09
CA SER A 112 5.65 -5.12 13.24
C SER A 112 4.90 -3.84 13.57
N TRP A 113 5.07 -3.34 14.79
CA TRP A 113 4.63 -2.00 15.15
C TRP A 113 5.64 -1.01 14.58
N ALA A 114 5.17 -0.08 13.74
CA ALA A 114 5.98 1.04 13.31
C ALA A 114 6.03 2.01 14.48
N GLU A 115 7.11 1.98 15.25
CA GLU A 115 7.27 2.92 16.35
C GLU A 115 7.47 4.33 15.80
N PHE A 116 6.38 5.09 15.71
CA PHE A 116 6.44 6.54 15.87
C PHE A 116 6.72 6.84 17.35
N GLY A 117 7.92 6.50 17.83
CA GLY A 117 8.33 6.68 19.22
C GLY A 117 7.80 5.62 20.19
N SER A 118 8.67 4.68 20.53
CA SER A 118 8.75 3.89 21.77
C SER A 118 7.73 2.75 22.04
N LYS A 119 8.34 1.55 22.09
CA LYS A 119 8.05 0.29 22.80
C LYS A 119 7.32 -0.83 22.02
N ALA A 120 8.16 -1.79 21.63
CA ALA A 120 7.87 -3.02 20.94
C ALA A 120 7.00 -3.99 21.74
N ALA A 121 6.07 -4.65 21.05
CA ALA A 121 5.48 -5.90 21.49
C ALA A 121 5.36 -6.87 20.31
N LYS A 122 6.12 -7.99 20.34
CA LYS A 122 5.96 -9.08 19.38
C LYS A 122 4.59 -9.74 19.55
N ILE A 123 3.76 -9.76 18.51
CA ILE A 123 2.58 -10.61 18.44
C ILE A 123 2.52 -11.26 17.06
N TRP A 124 2.43 -12.59 17.04
CA TRP A 124 2.24 -13.38 15.83
C TRP A 124 0.77 -13.33 15.42
N ALA A 125 0.46 -12.76 14.25
CA ALA A 125 -0.88 -12.82 13.69
C ALA A 125 -0.88 -13.65 12.40
N LYS A 126 -1.57 -14.80 12.44
CA LYS A 126 -1.98 -15.59 11.27
C LYS A 126 -3.21 -14.90 10.66
N MET A 127 -3.04 -14.20 9.53
CA MET A 127 -4.12 -13.87 8.58
C MET A 127 -3.44 -13.82 7.21
N GLY A 128 -3.82 -14.62 6.22
CA GLY A 128 -5.10 -14.55 5.50
C GLY A 128 -4.75 -14.07 4.08
N ARG A 129 -5.00 -14.92 3.08
CA ARG A 129 -4.51 -14.82 1.69
C ARG A 129 -4.41 -13.38 1.14
N VAL A 130 -3.18 -12.96 0.84
CA VAL A 130 -2.90 -11.87 -0.10
C VAL A 130 -2.62 -12.54 -1.44
N TRP A 131 -3.46 -12.26 -2.45
CA TRP A 131 -3.22 -12.69 -3.82
C TRP A 131 -2.22 -11.72 -4.46
N VAL A 132 -1.19 -12.29 -5.08
CA VAL A 132 -0.23 -11.61 -5.96
C VAL A 132 -0.85 -11.48 -7.34
#